data_AF-A0A5B8CVX5-F1
#
_entry.id   AF-A0A5B8CVX5-F1
#
_cell.length_a   1.000
_cell.length_b   1.000
_cell.length_c   1.000
_cell.angle_alpha   90.00
_cell.angle_beta   90.00
_cell.angle_gamma   90.00
#
_symmetry.space_group_name_H-M   'P 1'
#
loop_
_entity.id
_entity.type
_entity.pdbx_description
1 polymer ?
#
loop_
_entity_poly.entity_id
_entity_poly.type
_entity_poly.pdbx_seq_one_letter_code
_entity_poly.pdbx_strand_id
1 'polypeptide(L)'
;MLWLVACQSVPPAPTAKPSVSKPPAASIEKPVTPPSVPTSPALPYAMLKAANWSDLPGLDKEDWLVSWYAWLQSCQGLKSKPDWQAVCAAAQGVKPEVAAIKAYWQQHFNVYKTQQADGAVQGLITGYYQPVLKGARNASARFPVPLYKPPADLITVNLSALYPELKYKRVRGRLQGQSLVPYFTRADIEQSQSPLAGNELLWVSDAVEAFFLQVQGSGIVELETGERLAVGYADQNGHPYQSIGKLLVERGALTASEASMQGIKNWGAQHPEQLRGLLDANPSYVFFKLLPAGLSGPLGALGVPLTAARSVAVDPFYIPLGAPVYLSSTYPNTDMPLQQLMQAQDTGGAIKGGVRADVYWGEGEAAGKLAGAMRQQGQLWVWLPKTFPLPH
;
A
#
# COMPACT_ATOMS: atom_id res chain seq x y z
N MET A 1 24.52 -89.59 24.65
CA MET A 1 24.35 -88.20 25.11
C MET A 1 25.46 -87.40 24.43
N LEU A 2 25.14 -86.26 23.81
CA LEU A 2 25.81 -85.67 22.64
C LEU A 2 25.65 -86.50 21.37
N TRP A 3 25.34 -85.85 20.24
CA TRP A 3 26.15 -85.83 19.02
C TRP A 3 25.68 -84.63 18.15
N LEU A 4 26.60 -83.70 17.90
CA LEU A 4 26.56 -82.79 16.74
C LEU A 4 26.70 -83.62 15.46
N VAL A 5 26.23 -83.08 14.31
CA VAL A 5 26.99 -82.88 13.05
C VAL A 5 26.10 -82.15 12.04
N ALA A 6 26.77 -81.42 11.15
CA ALA A 6 26.35 -80.24 10.41
C ALA A 6 25.85 -80.47 8.96
N CYS A 7 25.40 -79.34 8.40
CA CYS A 7 25.35 -78.92 6.98
C CYS A 7 24.41 -79.62 6.01
N GLN A 8 23.50 -78.83 5.42
CA GLN A 8 23.27 -78.79 3.98
C GLN A 8 22.70 -77.42 3.54
N SER A 9 23.32 -76.85 2.52
CA SER A 9 22.94 -75.61 1.84
C SER A 9 22.12 -75.93 0.58
N VAL A 10 21.12 -75.10 0.26
CA VAL A 10 20.29 -75.20 -0.95
C VAL A 10 20.25 -73.82 -1.66
N PRO A 11 20.24 -73.79 -3.02
CA PRO A 11 20.77 -72.70 -3.85
C PRO A 11 19.83 -71.49 -4.04
N PRO A 12 20.36 -70.36 -4.55
CA PRO A 12 19.60 -69.12 -4.75
C PRO A 12 18.62 -69.20 -5.94
N ALA A 13 17.46 -68.56 -5.76
CA ALA A 13 16.45 -68.38 -6.79
C ALA A 13 16.88 -67.38 -7.89
N PRO A 14 16.44 -67.57 -9.14
CA PRO A 14 16.97 -66.88 -10.31
C PRO A 14 16.49 -65.42 -10.47
N THR A 15 17.39 -64.58 -10.99
CA THR A 15 17.18 -63.18 -11.34
C THR A 15 16.29 -63.00 -12.58
N ALA A 16 15.16 -62.32 -12.42
CA ALA A 16 14.31 -61.89 -13.52
C ALA A 16 14.92 -60.66 -14.22
N LYS A 17 15.02 -60.72 -15.55
CA LYS A 17 15.53 -59.64 -16.42
C LYS A 17 14.63 -58.39 -16.35
N PRO A 18 15.19 -57.18 -16.41
CA PRO A 18 14.40 -55.96 -16.55
C PRO A 18 13.71 -55.92 -17.91
N SER A 19 12.39 -55.82 -17.88
CA SER A 19 11.52 -55.54 -19.03
C SER A 19 11.75 -54.10 -19.49
N VAL A 20 12.26 -53.93 -20.71
CA VAL A 20 12.35 -52.64 -21.39
C VAL A 20 10.94 -52.17 -21.72
N SER A 21 10.41 -51.22 -20.94
CA SER A 21 9.18 -50.52 -21.29
C SER A 21 9.46 -49.53 -22.43
N LYS A 22 8.69 -49.66 -23.51
CA LYS A 22 8.70 -48.76 -24.65
C LYS A 22 8.26 -47.36 -24.19
N PRO A 23 8.92 -46.26 -24.59
CA PRO A 23 8.46 -44.91 -24.26
C PRO A 23 7.06 -44.66 -24.86
N PRO A 24 6.14 -43.99 -24.14
CA PRO A 24 4.89 -43.55 -24.73
C PRO A 24 5.18 -42.55 -25.87
N ALA A 25 4.43 -42.69 -26.96
CA ALA A 25 4.52 -41.78 -28.10
C ALA A 25 4.23 -40.34 -27.66
N ALA A 26 5.10 -39.41 -28.09
CA ALA A 26 4.94 -37.99 -27.87
C ALA A 26 3.61 -37.51 -28.47
N SER A 27 2.71 -37.05 -27.61
CA SER A 27 1.55 -36.25 -28.01
C SER A 27 2.08 -34.92 -28.53
N ILE A 28 1.92 -34.68 -29.83
CA ILE A 28 2.20 -33.38 -30.44
C ILE A 28 1.13 -32.42 -29.91
N GLU A 29 1.48 -31.66 -28.87
CA GLU A 29 0.68 -30.53 -28.42
C GLU A 29 0.52 -29.54 -29.57
N LYS A 30 -0.73 -29.20 -29.88
CA LYS A 30 -1.05 -28.12 -30.82
C LYS A 30 -0.39 -26.83 -30.33
N PRO A 31 0.14 -25.97 -31.22
CA PRO A 31 0.68 -24.68 -30.81
C PRO A 31 -0.39 -23.90 -30.06
N VAL A 32 -0.15 -23.66 -28.76
CA VAL A 32 -0.95 -22.72 -27.98
C VAL A 32 -0.72 -21.35 -28.61
N THR A 33 -1.74 -20.85 -29.29
CA THR A 33 -1.75 -19.47 -29.77
C THR A 33 -1.61 -18.57 -28.53
N PRO A 34 -0.64 -17.64 -28.51
CA PRO A 34 -0.58 -16.65 -27.44
C PRO A 34 -1.95 -15.94 -27.39
N PRO A 35 -2.52 -15.69 -26.20
CA PRO A 35 -3.72 -14.87 -26.14
C PRO A 35 -3.40 -13.54 -26.83
N SER A 36 -4.11 -13.27 -27.92
CA SER A 36 -4.10 -11.97 -28.58
C SER A 36 -4.49 -10.95 -27.53
N VAL A 37 -3.63 -9.98 -27.28
CA VAL A 37 -3.92 -8.84 -26.43
C VAL A 37 -4.45 -7.73 -27.34
N PRO A 38 -5.77 -7.49 -27.43
CA PRO A 38 -6.29 -6.22 -27.89
C PRO A 38 -6.65 -5.40 -26.65
N THR A 39 -5.68 -4.90 -25.89
CA THR A 39 -5.99 -3.86 -24.90
C THR A 39 -5.91 -2.52 -25.59
N SER A 40 -7.07 -2.02 -26.04
CA SER A 40 -7.30 -0.58 -26.03
C SER A 40 -6.86 -0.06 -24.64
N PRO A 41 -6.10 1.04 -24.55
CA PRO A 41 -5.67 1.57 -23.25
C PRO A 41 -6.89 1.78 -22.36
N ALA A 42 -6.86 1.22 -21.15
CA ALA A 42 -7.92 1.49 -20.19
C ALA A 42 -8.06 3.02 -20.00
N LEU A 43 -9.29 3.52 -20.07
CA LEU A 43 -9.56 4.94 -19.86
C LEU A 43 -9.59 5.23 -18.34
N PRO A 44 -8.90 6.29 -17.86
CA PRO A 44 -8.97 6.70 -16.46
C PRO A 44 -10.43 6.90 -16.03
N TYR A 45 -10.77 6.59 -14.79
CA TYR A 45 -12.11 6.83 -14.23
C TYR A 45 -13.29 6.09 -14.93
N ALA A 46 -13.04 5.21 -15.91
CA ALA A 46 -14.10 4.49 -16.63
C ALA A 46 -14.99 3.58 -15.76
N MET A 47 -14.52 3.29 -14.54
CA MET A 47 -15.24 2.52 -13.53
C MET A 47 -16.29 3.34 -12.75
N LEU A 48 -16.32 4.66 -12.92
CA LEU A 48 -17.31 5.52 -12.28
C LEU A 48 -18.63 5.47 -13.05
N LYS A 49 -19.70 5.01 -12.40
CA LYS A 49 -21.06 4.96 -12.93
C LYS A 49 -21.94 5.97 -12.21
N ALA A 50 -22.77 6.70 -12.94
CA ALA A 50 -23.67 7.68 -12.33
C ALA A 50 -24.54 7.05 -11.23
N ALA A 51 -24.70 7.75 -10.11
CA ALA A 51 -25.50 7.36 -8.97
C ALA A 51 -26.20 8.60 -8.38
N ASN A 52 -27.09 8.38 -7.42
CA ASN A 52 -27.86 9.42 -6.76
C ASN A 52 -27.49 9.55 -5.28
N TRP A 53 -27.78 10.70 -4.69
CA TRP A 53 -27.61 10.94 -3.25
C TRP A 53 -28.39 9.94 -2.37
N SER A 54 -29.52 9.43 -2.87
CA SER A 54 -30.32 8.38 -2.21
C SER A 54 -29.66 7.01 -2.19
N ASP A 55 -28.63 6.78 -3.00
CA ASP A 55 -27.94 5.49 -3.09
C ASP A 55 -26.88 5.32 -1.99
N LEU A 56 -26.64 6.36 -1.18
CA LEU A 56 -25.64 6.37 -0.11
C LEU A 56 -26.27 5.90 1.21
N PRO A 57 -25.91 4.71 1.71
CA PRO A 57 -26.51 4.18 2.93
C PRO A 57 -26.04 4.96 4.16
N GLY A 58 -26.98 5.42 4.99
CA GLY A 58 -26.67 6.09 6.26
C GLY A 58 -26.18 7.54 6.13
N LEU A 59 -26.34 8.17 4.96
CA LEU A 59 -25.92 9.55 4.71
C LEU A 59 -26.58 10.58 5.65
N ASP A 60 -27.79 10.29 6.14
CA ASP A 60 -28.50 11.09 7.14
C ASP A 60 -27.74 11.20 8.47
N LYS A 61 -26.89 10.20 8.78
CA LYS A 61 -26.07 10.11 10.00
C LYS A 61 -24.65 10.63 9.82
N GLU A 62 -24.30 11.14 8.64
CA GLU A 62 -22.97 11.71 8.37
C GLU A 62 -22.67 12.89 9.31
N ASP A 63 -21.47 12.89 9.89
CA ASP A 63 -20.95 14.06 10.61
C ASP A 63 -20.41 15.08 9.60
N TRP A 64 -21.32 15.94 9.14
CA TRP A 64 -21.07 16.94 8.12
C TRP A 64 -20.00 17.96 8.51
N LEU A 65 -19.82 18.27 9.79
CA LEU A 65 -18.80 19.24 10.20
C LEU A 65 -17.41 18.64 10.08
N VAL A 66 -17.22 17.40 10.55
CA VAL A 66 -15.93 16.73 10.48
C VAL A 66 -15.52 16.48 9.02
N SER A 67 -16.42 15.97 8.19
CA SER A 67 -16.11 15.75 6.77
C SER A 67 -15.93 17.06 5.99
N TRP A 68 -16.60 18.14 6.41
CA TRP A 68 -16.39 19.48 5.83
C TRP A 68 -14.98 20.01 6.07
N TYR A 69 -14.44 19.91 7.28
CA TYR A 69 -13.06 20.36 7.54
C TYR A 69 -12.03 19.52 6.79
N ALA A 70 -12.26 18.20 6.66
CA ALA A 70 -11.42 17.35 5.82
C ALA A 70 -11.48 17.76 4.33
N TRP A 71 -12.65 18.16 3.84
CA TRP A 71 -12.80 18.70 2.48
C TRP A 71 -12.08 20.02 2.28
N LEU A 72 -12.19 20.96 3.23
CA LEU A 72 -11.43 22.22 3.18
C LEU A 72 -9.92 21.99 3.16
N GLN A 73 -9.44 20.94 3.85
CA GLN A 73 -8.06 20.49 3.77
C GLN A 73 -7.68 20.02 2.36
N SER A 74 -8.52 19.21 1.70
CA SER A 74 -8.32 18.82 0.29
C SER A 74 -8.23 20.04 -0.63
N CYS A 75 -9.07 21.06 -0.40
CA CYS A 75 -9.07 22.27 -1.20
C CYS A 75 -7.74 23.05 -1.17
N GLN A 76 -6.91 22.90 -0.14
CA GLN A 76 -5.57 23.50 -0.14
C GLN A 76 -4.66 22.91 -1.23
N GLY A 77 -4.78 21.60 -1.52
CA GLY A 77 -4.07 20.92 -2.59
C GLY A 77 -4.76 21.01 -3.96
N LEU A 78 -6.08 21.24 -3.98
CA LEU A 78 -6.89 21.26 -5.20
C LEU A 78 -7.12 22.63 -5.81
N LYS A 79 -6.97 23.73 -5.06
CA LYS A 79 -7.29 25.09 -5.55
C LYS A 79 -6.57 25.55 -6.82
N SER A 80 -5.44 24.92 -7.16
CA SER A 80 -4.69 25.18 -8.41
C SER A 80 -5.04 24.24 -9.56
N LYS A 81 -5.92 23.27 -9.34
CA LYS A 81 -6.37 22.30 -10.35
C LYS A 81 -7.63 22.86 -11.04
N PRO A 82 -7.63 23.02 -12.38
CA PRO A 82 -8.75 23.63 -13.10
C PRO A 82 -10.10 22.98 -12.78
N ASP A 83 -10.16 21.65 -12.75
CA ASP A 83 -11.40 20.90 -12.53
C ASP A 83 -12.01 21.10 -11.12
N TRP A 84 -11.23 21.61 -10.16
CA TRP A 84 -11.60 21.75 -8.75
C TRP A 84 -11.66 23.19 -8.26
N GLN A 85 -11.11 24.14 -9.02
CA GLN A 85 -10.95 25.52 -8.60
C GLN A 85 -12.28 26.18 -8.20
N ALA A 86 -13.32 26.00 -9.01
CA ALA A 86 -14.64 26.60 -8.78
C ALA A 86 -15.29 26.09 -7.49
N VAL A 87 -15.26 24.77 -7.25
CA VAL A 87 -15.87 24.18 -6.05
C VAL A 87 -15.09 24.54 -4.79
N CYS A 88 -13.76 24.63 -4.86
CA CYS A 88 -12.94 25.03 -3.72
C CYS A 88 -13.05 26.52 -3.39
N ALA A 89 -13.23 27.38 -4.40
CA ALA A 89 -13.54 28.79 -4.17
C ALA A 89 -14.92 28.96 -3.52
N ALA A 90 -15.95 28.24 -4.01
CA ALA A 90 -17.28 28.27 -3.43
C ALA A 90 -17.28 27.79 -1.97
N ALA A 91 -16.48 26.78 -1.62
CA ALA A 91 -16.37 26.26 -0.26
C ALA A 91 -15.92 27.32 0.77
N GLN A 92 -15.13 28.33 0.37
CA GLN A 92 -14.68 29.38 1.30
C GLN A 92 -15.81 30.27 1.82
N GLY A 93 -16.92 30.39 1.07
CA GLY A 93 -18.08 31.18 1.47
C GLY A 93 -19.12 30.41 2.27
N VAL A 94 -18.96 29.09 2.43
CA VAL A 94 -19.93 28.24 3.12
C VAL A 94 -19.71 28.33 4.63
N LYS A 95 -20.76 28.74 5.35
CA LYS A 95 -20.75 28.69 6.81
C LYS A 95 -20.67 27.23 7.28
N PRO A 96 -19.95 26.93 8.38
CA PRO A 96 -19.85 25.59 8.95
C PRO A 96 -21.16 25.22 9.68
N GLU A 97 -22.25 25.18 8.94
CA GLU A 97 -23.60 24.82 9.37
C GLU A 97 -24.08 23.65 8.50
N VAL A 98 -24.68 22.64 9.13
CA VAL A 98 -25.05 21.38 8.45
C VAL A 98 -25.89 21.61 7.19
N ALA A 99 -26.87 22.53 7.26
CA ALA A 99 -27.73 22.85 6.12
C ALA A 99 -26.95 23.47 4.95
N ALA A 100 -26.03 24.40 5.23
CA ALA A 100 -25.22 25.07 4.21
C ALA A 100 -24.22 24.08 3.56
N ILE A 101 -23.61 23.20 4.35
CA ILE A 101 -22.70 22.15 3.87
C ILE A 101 -23.44 21.17 2.95
N LYS A 102 -24.61 20.68 3.36
CA LYS A 102 -25.44 19.79 2.52
C LYS A 102 -25.83 20.46 1.20
N ALA A 103 -26.25 21.72 1.25
CA ALA A 103 -26.61 22.49 0.06
C ALA A 103 -25.42 22.64 -0.89
N TYR A 104 -24.22 22.93 -0.38
CA TYR A 104 -22.99 23.00 -1.16
C TYR A 104 -22.74 21.70 -1.94
N TRP A 105 -22.81 20.54 -1.25
CA TRP A 105 -22.56 19.26 -1.89
C TRP A 105 -23.55 18.98 -3.03
N GLN A 106 -24.84 19.15 -2.78
CA GLN A 106 -25.90 18.94 -3.78
C GLN A 106 -25.82 19.93 -4.95
N GLN A 107 -25.42 21.17 -4.68
CA GLN A 107 -25.30 22.22 -5.70
C GLN A 107 -24.11 21.96 -6.62
N HIS A 108 -22.97 21.54 -6.08
CA HIS A 108 -21.70 21.54 -6.82
C HIS A 108 -21.25 20.16 -7.32
N PHE A 109 -21.78 19.06 -6.78
CA PHE A 109 -21.28 17.72 -7.06
C PHE A 109 -22.34 16.78 -7.64
N ASN A 110 -21.87 15.83 -8.44
CA ASN A 110 -22.59 14.62 -8.84
C ASN A 110 -21.99 13.42 -8.11
N VAL A 111 -22.82 12.40 -7.88
CA VAL A 111 -22.42 11.15 -7.23
C VAL A 111 -22.14 10.08 -8.29
N TYR A 112 -21.05 9.35 -8.12
CA TYR A 112 -20.72 8.20 -8.95
C TYR A 112 -20.42 6.98 -8.09
N LYS A 113 -21.05 5.84 -8.35
CA LYS A 113 -20.66 4.56 -7.76
C LYS A 113 -19.50 3.96 -8.56
N THR A 114 -18.45 3.54 -7.88
CA THR A 114 -17.33 2.86 -8.54
C THR A 114 -17.52 1.34 -8.54
N GLN A 115 -16.88 0.66 -9.49
CA GLN A 115 -16.89 -0.80 -9.63
C GLN A 115 -15.49 -1.31 -10.00
N GLN A 116 -15.27 -2.60 -9.83
CA GLN A 116 -14.08 -3.28 -10.33
C GLN A 116 -14.18 -3.47 -11.85
N ALA A 117 -13.06 -3.85 -12.48
CA ALA A 117 -13.00 -4.10 -13.93
C ALA A 117 -13.94 -5.23 -14.39
N ASP A 118 -14.25 -6.19 -13.51
CA ASP A 118 -15.21 -7.27 -13.74
C ASP A 118 -16.67 -6.87 -13.45
N GLY A 119 -16.91 -5.60 -13.06
CA GLY A 119 -18.22 -5.08 -12.70
C GLY A 119 -18.62 -5.29 -11.23
N ALA A 120 -17.79 -5.92 -10.40
CA ALA A 120 -18.09 -6.08 -8.98
C ALA A 120 -18.15 -4.71 -8.27
N VAL A 121 -19.25 -4.45 -7.56
CA VAL A 121 -19.46 -3.19 -6.82
C VAL A 121 -18.91 -3.21 -5.40
N GLN A 122 -18.40 -4.37 -4.96
CA GLN A 122 -17.72 -4.54 -3.69
C GLN A 122 -16.22 -4.73 -3.92
N GLY A 123 -15.43 -4.32 -2.94
CA GLY A 123 -14.01 -4.60 -2.94
C GLY A 123 -13.35 -4.36 -1.59
N LEU A 124 -12.03 -4.53 -1.57
CA LEU A 124 -11.27 -4.62 -0.34
C LEU A 124 -10.97 -3.24 0.26
N ILE A 125 -11.37 -3.07 1.53
CA ILE A 125 -11.04 -1.92 2.36
C ILE A 125 -10.07 -2.37 3.44
N THR A 126 -8.92 -1.72 3.49
CA THR A 126 -7.89 -1.93 4.52
C THR A 126 -7.70 -0.65 5.33
N GLY A 127 -6.82 -0.69 6.34
CA GLY A 127 -6.42 0.51 7.05
C GLY A 127 -4.90 0.65 7.17
N TYR A 128 -4.47 1.91 7.30
CA TYR A 128 -3.08 2.30 7.53
C TYR A 128 -3.03 3.41 8.60
N TYR A 129 -1.84 3.70 9.12
CA TYR A 129 -1.66 4.62 10.24
C TYR A 129 -0.27 5.23 10.25
N GLN A 130 -0.05 6.23 11.12
CA GLN A 130 1.25 6.83 11.36
C GLN A 130 1.90 6.20 12.61
N PRO A 131 2.90 5.30 12.46
CA PRO A 131 3.60 4.68 13.57
C PRO A 131 4.49 5.68 14.31
N VAL A 132 4.70 5.40 15.59
CA VAL A 132 5.66 6.12 16.44
C VAL A 132 6.79 5.17 16.78
N LEU A 133 8.02 5.52 16.39
CA LEU A 133 9.23 4.74 16.59
C LEU A 133 10.16 5.47 17.55
N LYS A 134 11.00 4.73 18.28
CA LYS A 134 12.11 5.32 19.02
C LYS A 134 13.33 5.46 18.11
N GLY A 135 14.03 6.60 18.18
CA GLY A 135 15.19 6.83 17.33
C GLY A 135 16.20 7.86 17.86
N ALA A 136 17.23 8.07 17.06
CA ALA A 136 18.30 9.04 17.28
C ALA A 136 18.74 9.69 15.96
N ARG A 137 19.44 10.81 16.07
CA ARG A 137 20.06 11.47 14.90
C ARG A 137 21.33 10.76 14.43
N ASN A 138 22.02 10.07 15.35
CA ASN A 138 23.28 9.37 15.10
C ASN A 138 23.11 7.88 15.43
N ALA A 139 23.89 7.05 14.73
CA ALA A 139 23.93 5.61 14.97
C ALA A 139 24.41 5.29 16.40
N SER A 140 23.85 4.24 16.99
CA SER A 140 24.38 3.64 18.21
C SER A 140 23.98 2.17 18.30
N ALA A 141 24.49 1.45 19.30
CA ALA A 141 24.04 0.09 19.57
C ALA A 141 22.53 0.01 19.84
N ARG A 142 21.92 1.07 20.36
CA ARG A 142 20.47 1.17 20.63
C ARG A 142 19.67 1.55 19.38
N PHE A 143 20.26 2.31 18.46
CA PHE A 143 19.62 2.75 17.22
C PHE A 143 20.49 2.36 16.02
N PRO A 144 20.51 1.06 15.65
CA PRO A 144 21.40 0.56 14.61
C PRO A 144 20.77 0.58 13.21
N VAL A 145 19.50 0.94 13.06
CA VAL A 145 18.79 0.85 11.78
C VAL A 145 18.65 2.23 11.14
N PRO A 146 19.30 2.51 10.00
CA PRO A 146 19.20 3.81 9.34
C PRO A 146 17.88 3.97 8.59
N LEU A 147 17.33 5.19 8.62
CA LEU A 147 16.33 5.68 7.69
C LEU A 147 17.03 6.62 6.71
N TYR A 148 16.88 6.42 5.40
CA TYR A 148 17.62 7.21 4.39
C TYR A 148 16.78 8.33 3.76
N LYS A 149 17.47 9.40 3.35
CA LYS A 149 16.95 10.41 2.42
C LYS A 149 16.97 9.87 0.98
N PRO A 150 16.24 10.46 0.02
CA PRO A 150 16.42 10.14 -1.39
C PRO A 150 17.89 10.35 -1.79
N PRO A 151 18.56 9.33 -2.34
CA PRO A 151 19.94 9.46 -2.80
C PRO A 151 20.05 10.41 -4.00
N ALA A 152 21.17 11.11 -4.14
CA ALA A 152 21.37 12.07 -5.23
C ALA A 152 21.43 11.42 -6.62
N ASP A 153 21.77 10.12 -6.69
CA ASP A 153 21.85 9.33 -7.92
C ASP A 153 20.55 8.61 -8.28
N LEU A 154 19.48 8.77 -7.47
CA LEU A 154 18.16 8.20 -7.75
C LEU A 154 17.45 9.01 -8.84
N ILE A 155 17.26 8.39 -10.00
CA ILE A 155 16.65 9.02 -11.17
C ILE A 155 15.17 8.60 -11.29
N THR A 156 14.29 9.60 -11.34
CA THR A 156 12.87 9.43 -11.72
C THR A 156 12.74 9.40 -13.24
N VAL A 157 12.14 8.33 -13.78
CA VAL A 157 11.98 8.16 -15.23
C VAL A 157 10.60 8.65 -15.66
N ASN A 158 10.56 9.83 -16.31
CA ASN A 158 9.33 10.44 -16.82
C ASN A 158 9.29 10.38 -18.36
N LEU A 159 9.09 9.19 -18.92
CA LEU A 159 9.07 8.97 -20.37
C LEU A 159 7.66 8.69 -20.92
N SER A 160 6.62 9.13 -20.22
CA SER A 160 5.22 8.87 -20.60
C SER A 160 4.79 9.52 -21.92
N ALA A 161 5.51 10.53 -22.40
CA ALA A 161 5.28 11.12 -23.72
C ALA A 161 5.65 10.17 -24.86
N LEU A 162 6.63 9.28 -24.65
CA LEU A 162 7.07 8.27 -25.62
C LEU A 162 6.47 6.89 -25.32
N TYR A 163 6.33 6.55 -24.03
CA TYR A 163 5.82 5.28 -23.52
C TYR A 163 4.63 5.53 -22.59
N PRO A 164 3.41 5.73 -23.13
CA PRO A 164 2.21 6.08 -22.36
C PRO A 164 1.91 5.15 -21.17
N GLU A 165 2.26 3.87 -21.28
CA GLU A 165 2.12 2.85 -20.24
C GLU A 165 2.94 3.14 -18.97
N LEU A 166 3.94 4.02 -19.04
CA LEU A 166 4.75 4.44 -17.89
C LEU A 166 4.07 5.54 -17.06
N LYS A 167 3.02 6.20 -17.58
CA LYS A 167 2.36 7.34 -16.92
C LYS A 167 1.93 7.07 -15.47
N TYR A 168 1.56 5.83 -15.17
CA TYR A 168 1.10 5.39 -13.85
C TYR A 168 2.09 4.47 -13.12
N LYS A 169 3.29 4.26 -13.69
CA LYS A 169 4.35 3.44 -13.10
C LYS A 169 5.38 4.34 -12.42
N ARG A 170 5.85 3.93 -11.24
CA ARG A 170 6.91 4.61 -10.50
C ARG A 170 8.28 4.06 -10.88
N VAL A 171 8.68 4.29 -12.14
CA VAL A 171 9.97 3.79 -12.65
C VAL A 171 11.12 4.63 -12.10
N ARG A 172 12.14 3.94 -11.59
CA ARG A 172 13.31 4.52 -10.94
C ARG A 172 14.56 3.80 -11.40
N GLY A 173 15.66 4.52 -11.54
CA GLY A 173 16.92 3.96 -11.95
C GLY A 173 18.12 4.75 -11.43
N ARG A 174 19.30 4.26 -11.75
CA ARG A 174 20.60 4.93 -11.53
C ARG A 174 21.47 4.76 -12.76
N LEU A 175 22.46 5.62 -12.93
CA LEU A 175 23.42 5.49 -14.02
C LEU A 175 24.45 4.40 -13.71
N GLN A 176 24.81 3.63 -14.73
CA GLN A 176 25.95 2.72 -14.75
C GLN A 176 26.67 2.90 -16.08
N GLY A 177 27.77 3.65 -16.06
CA GLY A 177 28.40 4.13 -17.29
C GLY A 177 27.43 5.02 -18.07
N GLN A 178 27.09 4.61 -19.29
CA GLN A 178 26.14 5.31 -20.17
C GLN A 178 24.72 4.72 -20.13
N SER A 179 24.47 3.71 -19.29
CA SER A 179 23.19 3.01 -19.21
C SER A 179 22.42 3.42 -17.97
N LEU A 180 21.10 3.57 -18.11
CA LEU A 180 20.18 3.66 -16.96
C LEU A 180 19.77 2.24 -16.56
N VAL A 181 20.08 1.84 -15.33
CA VAL A 181 19.73 0.53 -14.76
C VAL A 181 18.76 0.70 -13.59
N PRO A 182 18.02 -0.35 -13.18
CA PRO A 182 17.17 -0.28 -11.99
C PRO A 182 17.94 0.21 -10.76
N TYR A 183 17.24 0.92 -9.87
CA TYR A 183 17.84 1.33 -8.60
C TYR A 183 18.08 0.13 -7.69
N PHE A 184 18.88 0.32 -6.63
CA PHE A 184 19.19 -0.73 -5.66
C PHE A 184 17.93 -1.32 -5.00
N THR A 185 17.91 -2.64 -4.82
CA THR A 185 16.90 -3.34 -4.02
C THR A 185 17.10 -3.09 -2.53
N ARG A 186 16.13 -3.48 -1.68
CA ARG A 186 16.33 -3.48 -0.22
C ARG A 186 17.58 -4.26 0.21
N ALA A 187 17.76 -5.45 -0.35
CA ALA A 187 18.90 -6.31 -0.02
C ALA A 187 20.24 -5.62 -0.32
N ASP A 188 20.33 -4.96 -1.48
CA ASP A 188 21.51 -4.18 -1.86
C ASP A 188 21.73 -2.99 -0.91
N ILE A 189 20.66 -2.29 -0.54
CA ILE A 189 20.72 -1.07 0.29
C ILE A 189 21.16 -1.40 1.71
N GLU A 190 20.57 -2.41 2.33
CA GLU A 190 20.73 -2.60 3.76
C GLU A 190 21.93 -3.53 4.11
N GLN A 191 22.75 -3.94 3.14
CA GLN A 191 23.96 -4.76 3.40
C GLN A 191 24.95 -4.04 4.32
N SER A 192 25.90 -4.76 4.94
CA SER A 192 26.86 -4.18 5.90
C SER A 192 27.64 -2.99 5.35
N GLN A 193 28.01 -3.02 4.07
CA GLN A 193 28.57 -1.88 3.36
C GLN A 193 27.51 -1.29 2.41
N SER A 194 26.58 -0.54 2.98
CA SER A 194 25.48 0.06 2.23
C SER A 194 26.02 1.00 1.14
N PRO A 195 25.49 0.93 -0.10
CA PRO A 195 25.77 1.95 -1.12
C PRO A 195 25.22 3.34 -0.73
N LEU A 196 24.40 3.42 0.32
CA LEU A 196 23.80 4.68 0.82
C LEU A 196 24.46 5.20 2.10
N ALA A 197 25.58 4.61 2.53
CA ALA A 197 26.30 5.06 3.71
C ALA A 197 26.63 6.57 3.63
N GLY A 198 26.30 7.33 4.68
CA GLY A 198 26.44 8.79 4.72
C GLY A 198 25.22 9.57 4.25
N ASN A 199 24.16 8.89 3.78
CA ASN A 199 22.90 9.52 3.36
C ASN A 199 21.75 9.33 4.39
N GLU A 200 22.10 9.02 5.64
CA GLU A 200 21.13 8.76 6.70
C GLU A 200 20.37 10.04 7.09
N LEU A 201 19.08 9.87 7.38
CA LEU A 201 18.18 10.89 7.90
C LEU A 201 18.14 10.81 9.44
N LEU A 202 17.88 9.61 9.95
CA LEU A 202 17.72 9.26 11.35
C LEU A 202 18.08 7.78 11.52
N TRP A 203 18.21 7.33 12.76
CA TRP A 203 18.41 5.94 13.13
C TRP A 203 17.30 5.50 14.08
N VAL A 204 16.80 4.27 13.92
CA VAL A 204 15.73 3.70 14.76
C VAL A 204 16.19 2.38 15.38
N SER A 205 15.46 1.94 16.42
CA SER A 205 15.89 0.81 17.25
C SER A 205 15.59 -0.56 16.69
N ASP A 206 14.63 -0.68 15.77
CA ASP A 206 14.08 -1.97 15.34
C ASP A 206 13.88 -2.02 13.81
N ALA A 207 14.39 -3.07 13.19
CA ALA A 207 14.36 -3.23 11.74
C ALA A 207 12.96 -3.58 11.20
N VAL A 208 12.15 -4.30 11.99
CA VAL A 208 10.76 -4.60 11.63
C VAL A 208 9.93 -3.32 11.69
N GLU A 209 10.10 -2.51 12.74
CA GLU A 209 9.43 -1.21 12.82
C GLU A 209 9.85 -0.27 11.68
N ALA A 210 11.15 -0.21 11.35
CA ALA A 210 11.64 0.55 10.20
C ALA A 210 11.03 0.07 8.88
N PHE A 211 10.92 -1.25 8.69
CA PHE A 211 10.25 -1.84 7.54
C PHE A 211 8.79 -1.42 7.47
N PHE A 212 8.05 -1.54 8.58
CA PHE A 212 6.64 -1.16 8.61
C PHE A 212 6.45 0.35 8.44
N LEU A 213 7.33 1.19 8.97
CA LEU A 213 7.36 2.63 8.66
C LEU A 213 7.44 2.88 7.14
N GLN A 214 8.24 2.12 6.40
CA GLN A 214 8.31 2.20 4.94
C GLN A 214 7.03 1.70 4.25
N VAL A 215 6.37 0.69 4.81
CA VAL A 215 5.06 0.23 4.32
C VAL A 215 3.98 1.30 4.53
N GLN A 216 3.98 1.96 5.69
CA GLN A 216 3.04 3.05 6.00
C GLN A 216 3.37 4.35 5.26
N GLY A 217 4.64 4.55 4.88
CA GLY A 217 5.12 5.71 4.13
C GLY A 217 5.34 6.98 4.95
N SER A 218 4.89 7.04 6.20
CA SER A 218 5.13 8.16 7.11
C SER A 218 5.10 7.69 8.56
N GLY A 219 5.66 8.49 9.48
CA GLY A 219 5.75 8.14 10.89
C GLY A 219 6.24 9.28 11.75
N ILE A 220 6.40 9.00 13.04
CA ILE A 220 7.05 9.88 14.00
C ILE A 220 8.24 9.13 14.58
N VAL A 221 9.41 9.77 14.58
CA VAL A 221 10.58 9.30 15.32
C VAL A 221 10.70 10.12 16.59
N GLU A 222 10.47 9.50 17.73
CA GLU A 222 10.65 10.10 19.04
C GLU A 222 12.09 9.89 19.52
N LEU A 223 12.81 10.99 19.71
CA LEU A 223 14.18 10.99 20.21
C LEU A 223 14.21 10.77 21.73
N GLU A 224 15.37 10.36 22.25
CA GLU A 224 15.58 10.20 23.70
C GLU A 224 15.38 11.51 24.49
N THR A 225 15.50 12.67 23.83
CA THR A 225 15.22 13.99 24.40
C THR A 225 13.73 14.27 24.56
N GLY A 226 12.85 13.42 24.01
CA GLY A 226 11.41 13.65 23.88
C GLY A 226 11.01 14.44 22.62
N GLU A 227 11.96 14.91 21.81
CA GLU A 227 11.67 15.55 20.53
C GLU A 227 10.98 14.57 19.58
N ARG A 228 9.85 14.99 18.98
CA ARG A 228 9.08 14.19 18.01
C ARG A 228 9.33 14.71 16.60
N LEU A 229 10.01 13.91 15.80
CA LEU A 229 10.33 14.23 14.40
C LEU A 229 9.36 13.53 13.47
N ALA A 230 8.50 14.29 12.80
CA ALA A 230 7.66 13.76 11.73
C ALA A 230 8.50 13.43 10.50
N VAL A 231 8.42 12.19 10.04
CA VAL A 231 9.03 11.71 8.80
C VAL A 231 7.94 11.37 7.81
N GLY A 232 8.14 11.76 6.55
CA GLY A 232 7.20 11.47 5.47
C GLY A 232 7.90 10.97 4.24
N TYR A 233 7.15 10.26 3.40
CA TYR A 233 7.60 9.76 2.10
C TYR A 233 8.25 10.89 1.29
N ALA A 234 9.44 10.62 0.76
CA ALA A 234 10.15 11.51 -0.15
C ALA A 234 10.30 10.89 -1.54
N ASP A 235 10.73 9.63 -1.62
CA ASP A 235 10.75 8.85 -2.86
C ASP A 235 10.80 7.34 -2.57
N GLN A 236 10.89 6.50 -3.60
CA GLN A 236 11.11 5.05 -3.50
C GLN A 236 12.10 4.56 -4.55
N ASN A 237 12.62 3.34 -4.40
CA ASN A 237 13.55 2.72 -5.35
C ASN A 237 12.91 2.14 -6.62
N GLY A 238 11.58 2.17 -6.74
CA GLY A 238 10.83 1.73 -7.93
C GLY A 238 10.60 0.23 -8.07
N HIS A 239 11.09 -0.59 -7.15
CA HIS A 239 10.82 -2.03 -7.12
C HIS A 239 9.40 -2.34 -6.62
N PRO A 240 8.78 -3.43 -7.08
CA PRO A 240 7.44 -3.81 -6.62
C PRO A 240 7.47 -4.28 -5.15
N TYR A 241 6.42 -3.94 -4.41
CA TYR A 241 6.21 -4.44 -3.06
C TYR A 241 5.94 -5.95 -3.07
N GLN A 242 6.59 -6.69 -2.17
CA GLN A 242 6.26 -8.08 -1.86
C GLN A 242 5.90 -8.25 -0.39
N SER A 243 4.87 -9.05 -0.10
CA SER A 243 4.36 -9.23 1.25
C SER A 243 5.16 -10.28 2.02
N ILE A 244 5.94 -9.83 3.01
CA ILE A 244 6.69 -10.72 3.93
C ILE A 244 5.77 -11.54 4.84
N GLY A 245 4.59 -11.00 5.18
CA GLY A 245 3.58 -11.72 5.96
C GLY A 245 3.00 -12.90 5.18
N LYS A 246 2.64 -12.69 3.90
CA LYS A 246 2.21 -13.77 3.01
C LYS A 246 3.28 -14.84 2.86
N LEU A 247 4.53 -14.43 2.70
CA LEU A 247 5.67 -15.34 2.59
C LEU A 247 5.86 -16.22 3.83
N LEU A 248 5.70 -15.65 5.05
CA LEU A 248 5.73 -16.45 6.29
C LEU A 248 4.59 -17.45 6.36
N VAL A 249 3.39 -17.08 5.90
CA VAL A 249 2.24 -18.00 5.82
C VAL A 249 2.50 -19.11 4.82
N GLU A 250 3.01 -18.81 3.64
CA GLU A 250 3.35 -19.79 2.61
C GLU A 250 4.43 -20.78 3.08
N ARG A 251 5.35 -20.33 3.94
CA ARG A 251 6.38 -21.16 4.57
C ARG A 251 5.87 -21.96 5.79
N GLY A 252 4.61 -21.78 6.21
CA GLY A 252 4.06 -22.40 7.41
C GLY A 252 4.63 -21.86 8.72
N ALA A 253 5.31 -20.70 8.69
CA ALA A 253 5.96 -20.10 9.84
C ALA A 253 5.00 -19.26 10.71
N LEU A 254 3.93 -18.72 10.10
CA LEU A 254 2.83 -18.03 10.78
C LEU A 254 1.50 -18.40 10.13
N THR A 255 0.40 -18.31 10.88
CA THR A 255 -0.94 -18.31 10.29
C THR A 255 -1.29 -16.94 9.69
N ALA A 256 -2.31 -16.88 8.83
CA ALA A 256 -2.79 -15.62 8.26
C ALA A 256 -3.22 -14.59 9.31
N SER A 257 -3.76 -15.05 10.45
CA SER A 257 -4.10 -14.20 11.60
C SER A 257 -2.88 -13.69 12.37
N GLU A 258 -1.78 -14.43 12.35
CA GLU A 258 -0.54 -14.06 13.04
C GLU A 258 0.37 -13.16 12.20
N ALA A 259 0.20 -13.12 10.88
CA ALA A 259 1.00 -12.34 9.93
C ALA A 259 0.81 -10.80 10.01
N SER A 260 0.63 -10.28 11.22
CA SER A 260 0.60 -8.86 11.59
C SER A 260 2.01 -8.33 11.88
N MET A 261 2.18 -7.01 11.99
CA MET A 261 3.45 -6.40 12.43
C MET A 261 3.96 -7.01 13.73
N GLN A 262 3.08 -7.17 14.73
CA GLN A 262 3.48 -7.71 16.03
C GLN A 262 3.89 -9.18 15.93
N GLY A 263 3.16 -9.99 15.16
CA GLY A 263 3.53 -11.39 14.96
C GLY A 263 4.84 -11.54 14.19
N ILE A 264 5.08 -10.71 13.17
CA ILE A 264 6.35 -10.68 12.44
C ILE A 264 7.50 -10.21 13.33
N LYS A 265 7.28 -9.22 14.19
CA LYS A 265 8.27 -8.77 15.18
C LYS A 265 8.61 -9.86 16.18
N ASN A 266 7.60 -10.55 16.72
CA ASN A 266 7.77 -11.68 17.63
C ASN A 266 8.53 -12.84 16.95
N TRP A 267 8.16 -13.16 15.72
CA TRP A 267 8.85 -14.17 14.91
C TRP A 267 10.32 -13.78 14.66
N GLY A 268 10.58 -12.53 14.27
CA GLY A 268 11.93 -12.01 14.02
C GLY A 268 12.83 -12.04 15.26
N ALA A 269 12.26 -11.80 16.45
CA ALA A 269 12.97 -11.90 17.71
C ALA A 269 13.39 -13.36 18.06
N GLN A 270 12.64 -14.35 17.58
CA GLN A 270 12.93 -15.78 17.76
C GLN A 270 13.86 -16.34 16.66
N HIS A 271 13.95 -15.65 15.51
CA HIS A 271 14.73 -16.06 14.34
C HIS A 271 15.64 -14.92 13.82
N PRO A 272 16.53 -14.36 14.66
CA PRO A 272 17.33 -13.18 14.31
C PRO A 272 18.22 -13.38 13.07
N GLU A 273 18.69 -14.61 12.84
CA GLU A 273 19.51 -14.98 11.68
C GLU A 273 18.72 -15.04 10.36
N GLN A 274 17.40 -15.25 10.43
CA GLN A 274 16.52 -15.32 9.26
C GLN A 274 15.77 -14.01 8.99
N LEU A 275 15.65 -13.15 10.01
CA LEU A 275 14.93 -11.89 9.93
C LEU A 275 15.39 -11.06 8.74
N ARG A 276 16.70 -10.98 8.52
CA ARG A 276 17.20 -10.17 7.42
C ARG A 276 16.75 -10.67 6.05
N GLY A 277 16.94 -11.96 5.77
CA GLY A 277 16.49 -12.57 4.52
C GLY A 277 14.97 -12.50 4.33
N LEU A 278 14.19 -12.48 5.41
CA LEU A 278 12.75 -12.23 5.34
C LEU A 278 12.45 -10.81 4.87
N LEU A 279 13.04 -9.79 5.50
CA LEU A 279 12.79 -8.39 5.13
C LEU A 279 13.22 -8.12 3.67
N ASP A 280 14.37 -8.66 3.27
CA ASP A 280 14.96 -8.54 1.92
C ASP A 280 14.09 -9.17 0.82
N ALA A 281 13.20 -10.10 1.16
CA ALA A 281 12.24 -10.66 0.20
C ALA A 281 11.31 -9.58 -0.39
N ASN A 282 11.17 -8.43 0.27
CA ASN A 282 10.54 -7.24 -0.31
C ASN A 282 11.61 -6.29 -0.89
N PRO A 283 11.79 -6.26 -2.23
CA PRO A 283 12.81 -5.42 -2.86
C PRO A 283 12.46 -3.93 -2.83
N SER A 284 11.20 -3.55 -2.58
CA SER A 284 10.78 -2.15 -2.45
C SER A 284 11.42 -1.48 -1.25
N TYR A 285 11.93 -0.26 -1.45
CA TYR A 285 12.54 0.57 -0.42
C TYR A 285 12.01 2.01 -0.51
N VAL A 286 11.64 2.60 0.63
CA VAL A 286 11.11 3.96 0.73
C VAL A 286 12.14 4.87 1.39
N PHE A 287 12.33 6.04 0.80
CA PHE A 287 13.17 7.11 1.29
C PHE A 287 12.32 8.21 1.93
N PHE A 288 12.85 8.87 2.94
CA PHE A 288 12.11 9.81 3.78
C PHE A 288 12.69 11.21 3.76
N LYS A 289 11.87 12.16 4.21
CA LYS A 289 12.27 13.52 4.57
C LYS A 289 11.65 13.89 5.91
N LEU A 290 12.26 14.83 6.62
CA LEU A 290 11.59 15.48 7.76
C LEU A 290 10.43 16.33 7.22
N LEU A 291 9.30 16.27 7.91
CA LEU A 291 8.17 17.15 7.68
C LEU A 291 8.28 18.39 8.56
N PRO A 292 7.70 19.53 8.15
CA PRO A 292 7.57 20.70 9.00
C PRO A 292 6.89 20.37 10.34
N ALA A 293 7.33 21.02 11.41
CA ALA A 293 6.67 20.91 12.71
C ALA A 293 5.25 21.52 12.65
N GLY A 294 4.35 21.04 13.51
CA GLY A 294 3.01 21.60 13.69
C GLY A 294 1.96 21.15 12.67
N LEU A 295 2.26 20.19 11.79
CA LEU A 295 1.25 19.56 10.95
C LEU A 295 0.27 18.74 11.80
N SER A 296 -1.02 18.76 11.44
CA SER A 296 -2.07 17.97 12.10
C SER A 296 -2.01 16.47 11.81
N GLY A 297 -1.22 16.06 10.82
CA GLY A 297 -1.04 14.68 10.37
C GLY A 297 0.05 14.61 9.29
N PRO A 298 0.40 13.41 8.82
CA PRO A 298 1.37 13.23 7.76
C PRO A 298 0.83 13.81 6.45
N LEU A 299 1.72 14.22 5.54
CA LEU A 299 1.32 14.69 4.23
C LEU A 299 1.01 13.49 3.31
N GLY A 300 -0.22 13.41 2.82
CA GLY A 300 -0.59 12.43 1.79
C GLY A 300 -0.06 12.81 0.42
N ALA A 301 -0.30 11.95 -0.57
CA ALA A 301 0.07 12.20 -1.96
C ALA A 301 -0.54 13.47 -2.57
N LEU A 302 -1.67 13.97 -2.04
CA LEU A 302 -2.25 15.27 -2.44
C LEU A 302 -1.43 16.47 -1.96
N GLY A 303 -0.46 16.27 -1.07
CA GLY A 303 0.37 17.32 -0.48
C GLY A 303 -0.28 18.04 0.69
N VAL A 304 -1.33 17.47 1.28
CA VAL A 304 -2.05 18.03 2.45
C VAL A 304 -1.99 17.05 3.63
N PRO A 305 -2.04 17.54 4.88
CA PRO A 305 -2.17 16.69 6.06
C PRO A 305 -3.38 15.77 6.00
N LEU A 306 -3.15 14.50 6.34
CA LEU A 306 -4.20 13.50 6.46
C LEU A 306 -4.98 13.66 7.76
N THR A 307 -6.29 13.49 7.68
CA THR A 307 -7.24 13.55 8.78
C THR A 307 -7.62 12.14 9.21
N ALA A 308 -7.40 11.80 10.48
CA ALA A 308 -7.72 10.49 11.02
C ALA A 308 -9.19 10.11 10.77
N ALA A 309 -9.41 8.87 10.32
CA ALA A 309 -10.68 8.28 9.90
C ALA A 309 -11.43 9.04 8.79
N ARG A 310 -10.83 10.08 8.18
CA ARG A 310 -11.45 10.92 7.13
C ARG A 310 -10.61 11.05 5.87
N SER A 311 -9.40 10.52 5.87
CA SER A 311 -8.58 10.39 4.68
C SER A 311 -8.50 8.93 4.23
N VAL A 312 -8.47 8.74 2.93
CA VAL A 312 -8.35 7.42 2.31
C VAL A 312 -7.29 7.43 1.21
N ALA A 313 -6.48 6.39 1.15
CA ALA A 313 -5.61 6.12 0.02
C ALA A 313 -6.39 5.38 -1.07
N VAL A 314 -6.27 5.83 -2.32
CA VAL A 314 -6.98 5.25 -3.46
C VAL A 314 -6.04 4.98 -4.64
N ASP A 315 -6.56 4.31 -5.66
CA ASP A 315 -5.89 4.22 -6.96
C ASP A 315 -6.26 5.45 -7.83
N PRO A 316 -5.32 6.38 -8.09
CA PRO A 316 -5.59 7.61 -8.83
C PRO A 316 -5.96 7.38 -10.30
N PHE A 317 -5.77 6.16 -10.82
CA PHE A 317 -6.26 5.79 -12.15
C PHE A 317 -7.79 5.66 -12.17
N TYR A 318 -8.41 5.23 -11.07
CA TYR A 318 -9.86 4.99 -10.99
C TYR A 318 -10.62 6.06 -10.20
N ILE A 319 -9.98 6.71 -9.22
CA ILE A 319 -10.59 7.74 -8.37
C ILE A 319 -9.69 8.99 -8.39
N PRO A 320 -10.17 10.16 -8.84
CA PRO A 320 -9.35 11.37 -8.85
C PRO A 320 -8.82 11.71 -7.45
N LEU A 321 -7.51 11.96 -7.35
CA LEU A 321 -6.90 12.35 -6.09
C LEU A 321 -7.47 13.71 -5.62
N GLY A 322 -7.90 13.73 -4.38
CA GLY A 322 -8.58 14.85 -3.70
C GLY A 322 -10.10 14.80 -3.75
N ALA A 323 -10.70 13.89 -4.52
CA ALA A 323 -12.14 13.74 -4.56
C ALA A 323 -12.71 13.30 -3.18
N PRO A 324 -13.89 13.80 -2.79
CA PRO A 324 -14.66 13.19 -1.72
C PRO A 324 -15.08 11.77 -2.10
N VAL A 325 -14.93 10.85 -1.16
CA VAL A 325 -15.26 9.43 -1.30
C VAL A 325 -16.14 9.01 -0.13
N TYR A 326 -17.38 8.65 -0.40
CA TYR A 326 -18.26 8.04 0.58
C TYR A 326 -17.97 6.54 0.66
N LEU A 327 -17.62 6.06 1.85
CA LEU A 327 -17.35 4.65 2.13
C LEU A 327 -18.56 4.03 2.83
N SER A 328 -18.98 2.83 2.40
CA SER A 328 -19.84 1.93 3.18
C SER A 328 -19.12 0.60 3.40
N SER A 329 -18.81 0.30 4.65
CA SER A 329 -18.16 -0.93 5.11
C SER A 329 -18.52 -1.18 6.60
N THR A 330 -17.68 -1.89 7.34
CA THR A 330 -17.79 -2.11 8.79
C THR A 330 -16.49 -1.73 9.51
N TYR A 331 -16.57 -1.49 10.82
CA TYR A 331 -15.39 -1.41 11.65
C TYR A 331 -14.73 -2.79 11.79
N PRO A 332 -13.38 -2.88 11.83
CA PRO A 332 -12.67 -4.15 11.92
C PRO A 332 -13.12 -4.97 13.13
N ASN A 333 -13.31 -6.28 12.92
CA ASN A 333 -13.72 -7.26 13.95
C ASN A 333 -15.10 -6.98 14.60
N THR A 334 -15.96 -6.19 13.95
CA THR A 334 -17.33 -5.91 14.44
C THR A 334 -18.31 -5.85 13.27
N ASP A 335 -19.61 -5.96 13.56
CA ASP A 335 -20.69 -5.69 12.60
C ASP A 335 -21.12 -4.21 12.57
N MET A 336 -20.43 -3.34 13.31
CA MET A 336 -20.77 -1.92 13.37
C MET A 336 -20.53 -1.26 12.01
N PRO A 337 -21.51 -0.56 11.42
CA PRO A 337 -21.33 0.09 10.13
C PRO A 337 -20.26 1.19 10.16
N LEU A 338 -19.40 1.18 9.15
CA LEU A 338 -18.47 2.25 8.82
C LEU A 338 -19.00 2.94 7.55
N GLN A 339 -19.89 3.90 7.75
CA GLN A 339 -20.58 4.65 6.68
C GLN A 339 -20.26 6.13 6.83
N GLN A 340 -19.35 6.65 6.02
CA GLN A 340 -18.94 8.04 6.15
C GLN A 340 -18.28 8.64 4.90
N LEU A 341 -18.36 9.96 4.79
CA LEU A 341 -17.63 10.74 3.81
C LEU A 341 -16.17 10.91 4.23
N MET A 342 -15.27 10.48 3.34
CA MET A 342 -13.82 10.61 3.44
C MET A 342 -13.27 11.40 2.25
N GLN A 343 -11.97 11.66 2.25
CA GLN A 343 -11.27 12.40 1.19
C GLN A 343 -10.13 11.56 0.63
N ALA A 344 -10.08 11.41 -0.70
CA ALA A 344 -9.01 10.70 -1.41
C ALA A 344 -7.70 11.50 -1.39
N GLN A 345 -7.08 11.67 -0.23
CA GLN A 345 -5.91 12.55 -0.05
C GLN A 345 -4.57 11.83 -0.24
N ASP A 346 -4.59 10.51 -0.44
CA ASP A 346 -3.39 9.70 -0.53
C ASP A 346 -3.45 8.59 -1.58
N THR A 347 -2.33 7.91 -1.82
CA THR A 347 -2.24 6.71 -2.66
C THR A 347 -1.17 5.75 -2.14
N GLY A 348 -1.27 4.47 -2.50
CA GLY A 348 -0.26 3.47 -2.14
C GLY A 348 0.03 2.51 -3.30
N GLY A 349 1.25 1.95 -3.33
CA GLY A 349 1.66 1.01 -4.39
C GLY A 349 0.79 -0.24 -4.47
N ALA A 350 0.29 -0.72 -3.32
CA ALA A 350 -0.60 -1.88 -3.21
C ALA A 350 -2.10 -1.53 -3.33
N ILE A 351 -2.44 -0.25 -3.48
CA ILE A 351 -3.82 0.23 -3.60
C ILE A 351 -4.15 0.32 -5.09
N LYS A 352 -4.75 -0.76 -5.61
CA LYS A 352 -5.07 -0.93 -7.03
C LYS A 352 -6.50 -1.39 -7.24
N GLY A 353 -7.16 -0.82 -8.25
CA GLY A 353 -8.53 -1.17 -8.63
C GLY A 353 -9.57 -0.11 -8.31
N GLY A 354 -10.77 -0.26 -8.88
CA GLY A 354 -11.85 0.72 -8.79
C GLY A 354 -12.58 0.73 -7.44
N VAL A 355 -12.68 -0.43 -6.77
CA VAL A 355 -13.23 -0.56 -5.40
C VAL A 355 -12.13 -1.02 -4.45
N ARG A 356 -11.13 -0.17 -4.25
CA ARG A 356 -10.00 -0.42 -3.34
C ARG A 356 -9.66 0.86 -2.59
N ALA A 357 -9.64 0.78 -1.27
CA ALA A 357 -9.37 1.92 -0.40
C ALA A 357 -8.59 1.50 0.84
N ASP A 358 -7.69 2.37 1.31
CA ASP A 358 -6.97 2.21 2.58
C ASP A 358 -7.33 3.37 3.51
N VAL A 359 -8.00 3.10 4.64
CA VAL A 359 -8.45 4.13 5.57
C VAL A 359 -7.30 4.56 6.47
N TYR A 360 -7.03 5.86 6.54
CA TYR A 360 -6.05 6.40 7.47
C TYR A 360 -6.65 6.50 8.87
N TRP A 361 -6.18 5.71 9.84
CA TRP A 361 -6.76 5.68 11.19
C TRP A 361 -6.14 6.68 12.17
N GLY A 362 -5.09 7.42 11.77
CA GLY A 362 -4.41 8.38 12.63
C GLY A 362 -3.05 7.89 13.10
N GLU A 363 -2.61 8.40 14.25
CA GLU A 363 -1.28 8.17 14.81
C GLU A 363 -1.29 7.15 15.95
N GLY A 364 -0.21 6.39 16.08
CA GLY A 364 0.10 5.62 17.29
C GLY A 364 -0.59 4.26 17.37
N GLU A 365 -0.51 3.65 18.56
CA GLU A 365 -0.85 2.23 18.76
C GLU A 365 -2.34 1.94 18.54
N ALA A 366 -3.25 2.81 19.00
CA ALA A 366 -4.68 2.63 18.83
C ALA A 366 -5.08 2.65 17.34
N ALA A 367 -4.54 3.61 16.58
CA ALA A 367 -4.72 3.66 15.13
C ALA A 367 -4.10 2.43 14.45
N GLY A 368 -2.92 1.99 14.89
CA GLY A 368 -2.27 0.78 14.40
C GLY A 368 -3.08 -0.51 14.60
N LYS A 369 -3.77 -0.64 15.74
CA LYS A 369 -4.67 -1.78 16.00
C LYS A 369 -5.86 -1.80 15.05
N LEU A 370 -6.50 -0.65 14.82
CA LEU A 370 -7.60 -0.53 13.86
C LEU A 370 -7.11 -0.81 12.43
N ALA A 371 -5.99 -0.20 12.04
CA ALA A 371 -5.39 -0.37 10.72
C ALA A 371 -5.04 -1.83 10.44
N GLY A 372 -4.30 -2.48 11.33
CA GLY A 372 -3.84 -3.86 11.17
C GLY A 372 -4.97 -4.90 11.17
N ALA A 373 -6.09 -4.62 11.84
CA ALA A 373 -7.26 -5.49 11.84
C ALA A 373 -8.21 -5.24 10.65
N MET A 374 -8.05 -4.14 9.92
CA MET A 374 -8.97 -3.78 8.85
C MET A 374 -8.71 -4.57 7.58
N ARG A 375 -9.63 -5.48 7.29
CA ARG A 375 -9.73 -6.24 6.05
C ARG A 375 -11.19 -6.52 5.73
N GLN A 376 -11.90 -5.48 5.33
CA GLN A 376 -13.36 -5.50 5.16
C GLN A 376 -13.75 -5.45 3.69
N GLN A 377 -14.92 -5.98 3.35
CA GLN A 377 -15.56 -5.66 2.09
C GLN A 377 -16.24 -4.29 2.21
N GLY A 378 -16.25 -3.52 1.12
CA GLY A 378 -16.91 -2.23 1.10
C GLY A 378 -17.30 -1.77 -0.29
N GLN A 379 -18.13 -0.73 -0.31
CA GLN A 379 -18.56 -0.02 -1.50
C GLN A 379 -18.09 1.44 -1.40
N LEU A 380 -17.79 2.05 -2.55
CA LEU A 380 -17.33 3.43 -2.61
C LEU A 380 -18.21 4.23 -3.58
N TRP A 381 -18.49 5.48 -3.22
CA TRP A 381 -19.08 6.48 -4.10
C TRP A 381 -18.15 7.68 -4.15
N VAL A 382 -17.87 8.17 -5.35
CA VAL A 382 -16.98 9.31 -5.59
C VAL A 382 -17.84 10.50 -5.95
N TRP A 383 -17.58 11.64 -5.30
CA TRP A 383 -18.29 12.88 -5.61
C TRP A 383 -17.38 13.72 -6.49
N LEU A 384 -17.87 14.07 -7.69
CA LEU A 384 -17.11 14.90 -8.62
C LEU A 384 -17.84 16.21 -8.87
N PRO A 385 -17.11 17.33 -9.06
CA PRO A 385 -17.70 18.57 -9.53
C PRO A 385 -18.61 18.32 -10.73
N LYS A 386 -19.74 19.00 -10.83
CA LYS A 386 -20.65 18.86 -11.97
C LYS A 386 -19.99 19.17 -13.32
N THR A 387 -18.89 19.91 -13.30
CA THR A 387 -18.07 20.28 -14.46
C THR A 387 -16.88 19.34 -14.69
N PHE A 388 -16.68 18.31 -13.86
CA PHE A 388 -15.51 17.45 -13.94
C PHE A 388 -15.53 16.64 -15.25
N PRO A 389 -14.43 16.63 -16.03
CA PRO A 389 -14.37 15.91 -17.29
C PRO A 389 -14.22 14.41 -17.05
N LEU A 390 -15.26 13.64 -17.34
CA LEU A 390 -15.19 12.19 -17.41
C LEU A 390 -14.91 11.74 -18.85
N PRO A 391 -14.13 10.67 -19.06
CA PRO A 391 -13.99 10.09 -20.39
C PRO A 391 -15.34 9.53 -20.84
N HIS A 392 -15.73 9.90 -22.05
CA HIS A 392 -16.95 9.44 -22.72
C HIS A 392 -16.76 8.08 -23.39
#